data_AF-A0A946Q5M3-F1
#
_entry.id   AF-A0A946Q5M3-F1
#
_cell.length_a   1.000
_cell.length_b   1.000
_cell.length_c   1.000
_cell.angle_alpha   90.00
_cell.angle_beta   90.00
_cell.angle_gamma   90.00
#
_symmetry.space_group_name_H-M   'P 1'
#
loop_
_entity.id
_entity.type
_entity.pdbx_description
1 polymer ?
#
loop_
_entity_poly.entity_id
_entity_poly.type
_entity_poly.pdbx_seq_one_letter_code
_entity_poly.pdbx_strand_id
1 'polypeptide(L)' 'LFSQSQAGVEASAAIYSLIETAKRSGHEPWHYLTHVLTELPTTKPDDLQDLLPHNIPAITFH' A
#
# COMPACT_ATOMS: atom_id res chain seq x y z
N LEU A 1 2.06 -24.66 -6.11
CA LEU A 1 2.04 -23.18 -6.30
C LEU A 1 1.62 -22.56 -4.99
N PHE A 2 2.48 -21.70 -4.42
CA PHE A 2 2.48 -21.20 -3.03
C PHE A 2 1.26 -20.31 -2.70
N SER A 3 0.06 -20.89 -2.67
CA SER A 3 -1.21 -20.18 -2.47
C SER A 3 -2.24 -21.02 -1.71
N GLN A 4 -1.80 -21.77 -0.68
CA GLN A 4 -2.69 -22.48 0.25
C GLN A 4 -2.40 -22.17 1.72
N SER A 5 -1.47 -21.25 2.02
CA SER A 5 -1.29 -20.76 3.40
C SER A 5 -2.20 -19.56 3.62
N GLN A 6 -2.85 -19.52 4.78
CA GLN A 6 -3.72 -18.41 5.19
C GLN A 6 -2.99 -17.05 5.10
N ALA A 7 -1.70 -17.03 5.45
CA ALA A 7 -0.83 -15.86 5.29
C ALA A 7 -0.69 -15.36 3.84
N GLY A 8 -0.68 -16.25 2.83
CA GLY A 8 -0.61 -15.86 1.42
C GLY A 8 -1.91 -15.25 0.90
N VAL A 9 -3.05 -15.75 1.38
CA VAL A 9 -4.39 -15.18 1.09
C VAL A 9 -4.56 -13.82 1.76
N GLU A 10 -4.14 -13.69 3.01
CA GLU A 10 -4.18 -12.42 3.74
C GLU A 10 -3.28 -11.37 3.10
N ALA A 11 -2.05 -11.73 2.72
CA ALA A 11 -1.13 -10.82 2.02
C ALA A 11 -1.69 -10.35 0.68
N SER A 12 -2.28 -11.25 -0.11
CA SER A 12 -2.86 -10.88 -1.40
C SER A 12 -4.11 -10.01 -1.25
N ALA A 13 -4.99 -10.29 -0.28
CA ALA A 13 -6.14 -9.43 0.03
C ALA A 13 -5.72 -8.02 0.48
N ALA A 14 -4.66 -7.91 1.27
CA ALA A 14 -4.09 -6.63 1.67
C ALA A 14 -3.57 -5.84 0.46
N ILE A 15 -2.80 -6.49 -0.44
CA ILE A 15 -2.31 -5.87 -1.67
C ILE A 15 -3.46 -5.37 -2.55
N TYR A 16 -4.51 -6.18 -2.76
CA TYR A 16 -5.68 -5.77 -3.54
C TYR A 16 -6.39 -4.56 -2.92
N SER A 17 -6.54 -4.54 -1.59
CA SER A 17 -7.15 -3.42 -0.87
C SER A 17 -6.33 -2.14 -1.04
N LEU A 18 -5.00 -2.22 -0.99
CA LEU A 18 -4.10 -1.08 -1.20
C LEU A 18 -4.18 -0.56 -2.64
N ILE A 19 -4.23 -1.46 -3.63
CA ILE A 19 -4.39 -1.10 -5.05
C ILE A 19 -5.69 -0.34 -5.29
N GLU A 20 -6.81 -0.84 -4.77
CA GLU A 20 -8.12 -0.18 -4.91
C GLU A 20 -8.15 1.17 -4.20
N THR A 21 -7.49 1.28 -3.04
CA THR A 21 -7.36 2.54 -2.30
C THR A 21 -6.52 3.56 -3.07
N ALA A 22 -5.40 3.14 -3.67
CA ALA A 22 -4.55 3.99 -4.51
C ALA A 22 -5.31 4.52 -5.73
N LYS A 23 -6.03 3.63 -6.46
CA LYS A 23 -6.88 4.02 -7.58
C LYS A 23 -7.95 5.04 -7.17
N ARG A 24 -8.62 4.80 -6.04
CA ARG A 24 -9.66 5.71 -5.52
C ARG A 24 -9.09 7.07 -5.13
N SER A 25 -7.83 7.11 -4.71
CA SER A 25 -7.12 8.34 -4.33
C SER A 25 -6.44 9.02 -5.53
N GLY A 26 -6.53 8.44 -6.74
CA GLY A 26 -5.91 8.99 -7.96
C GLY A 26 -4.40 8.76 -8.05
N HIS A 27 -3.85 7.87 -7.22
CA HIS A 27 -2.44 7.52 -7.23
C HIS A 27 -2.17 6.33 -8.14
N GLU A 28 -0.97 6.29 -8.70
CA GLU A 28 -0.47 5.12 -9.41
C GLU A 28 -0.31 3.96 -8.40
N PRO A 29 -1.04 2.83 -8.57
CA PRO A 29 -1.11 1.78 -7.56
C PRO A 29 0.23 1.10 -7.26
N TRP A 30 1.08 0.94 -8.28
CA TRP A 30 2.38 0.29 -8.12
C TRP A 30 3.33 1.14 -7.27
N HIS A 31 3.34 2.44 -7.49
CA HIS A 31 4.15 3.40 -6.75
C HIS A 31 3.70 3.51 -5.30
N TYR A 32 2.38 3.63 -5.07
CA TYR A 32 1.82 3.66 -3.72
C TYR A 32 2.16 2.37 -2.95
N LEU A 33 2.00 1.20 -3.58
CA LEU A 33 2.35 -0.08 -2.95
C LEU A 33 3.83 -0.16 -2.61
N THR A 34 4.71 0.25 -3.53
CA THR A 34 6.17 0.22 -3.31
C THR A 34 6.57 1.14 -2.18
N HIS A 35 6.01 2.35 -2.14
CA HIS A 35 6.27 3.33 -1.09
C HIS A 35 5.80 2.81 0.28
N VAL A 36 4.54 2.36 0.38
CA VAL A 36 4.00 1.78 1.62
C VAL A 36 4.83 0.60 2.10
N LEU A 37 5.19 -0.35 1.24
CA LEU A 37 6.01 -1.52 1.63
C LEU A 37 7.45 -1.15 2.01
N THR A 38 7.99 -0.05 1.49
CA THR A 38 9.33 0.44 1.81
C THR A 38 9.33 1.20 3.14
N GLU A 39 8.28 1.97 3.40
CA GLU A 39 8.16 2.79 4.60
C GLU A 39 7.59 2.01 5.80
N LEU A 40 6.68 1.05 5.59
CA LEU A 40 6.10 0.21 6.66
C LEU A 40 7.12 -0.36 7.67
N PRO A 41 8.25 -0.95 7.24
CA PRO A 41 9.22 -1.50 8.19
C PRO A 41 9.98 -0.43 8.98
N THR A 42 10.04 0.81 8.49
CA THR A 42 10.73 1.94 9.13
C THR A 42 9.80 2.88 9.89
N THR A 43 8.51 2.87 9.58
CA THR A 43 7.50 3.77 10.13
C THR A 43 6.91 3.19 11.40
N LYS A 44 6.78 4.04 12.42
CA LYS A 44 6.18 3.63 13.70
C LYS A 44 4.65 3.51 13.56
N PRO A 45 4.00 2.68 14.38
CA PRO A 45 2.54 2.54 14.35
C PRO A 45 1.79 3.87 14.49
N ASP A 46 2.32 4.82 15.27
CA ASP A 46 1.76 6.17 15.44
C ASP A 46 1.82 7.02 14.16
N ASP A 47 2.83 6.78 13.32
CA ASP A 47 3.12 7.51 12.08
C ASP A 47 2.51 6.81 10.85
N LEU A 48 1.84 5.67 11.01
CA LEU A 48 1.14 4.96 9.92
C LEU A 48 0.07 5.82 9.25
N GLN A 49 -0.47 6.81 9.98
CA GLN A 49 -1.45 7.75 9.47
C GLN A 49 -0.87 8.64 8.35
N ASP A 50 0.44 8.87 8.37
CA ASP A 50 1.14 9.62 7.33
C ASP A 50 1.38 8.79 6.06
N LEU A 51 1.31 7.47 6.17
CA LEU A 51 1.33 6.54 5.03
C LEU A 51 -0.05 6.31 4.40
N LEU A 52 -1.10 6.99 4.89
CA LEU A 52 -2.41 6.93 4.26
C LEU A 52 -2.39 7.69 2.93
N PRO A 53 -3.14 7.21 1.92
CA PRO A 53 -3.10 7.80 0.59
C PRO A 53 -3.65 9.24 0.56
N HIS A 54 -4.34 9.69 1.62
CA HIS A 54 -4.76 11.08 1.75
C HIS A 54 -3.63 12.02 2.21
N ASN A 55 -2.61 11.49 2.90
CA ASN A 55 -1.47 12.24 3.42
C ASN A 55 -0.24 12.15 2.50
N ILE A 56 -0.15 11.11 1.66
CA ILE A 56 0.92 11.01 0.67
C ILE A 56 0.58 11.94 -0.50
N PRO A 57 1.44 12.92 -0.85
CA PRO A 57 1.20 13.77 -2.00
C PRO A 57 1.10 12.90 -3.24
N ALA A 58 0.16 13.19 -4.14
CA ALA A 58 0.04 12.45 -5.39
C ALA A 58 1.34 12.55 -6.19
N ILE A 59 2.14 11.48 -6.15
CA ILE A 59 3.37 11.38 -6.91
C ILE A 59 2.96 11.06 -8.35
N THR A 60 2.47 12.09 -9.05
CA THR A 60 2.21 12.06 -10.49
C THR A 60 3.44 12.68 -11.15
N PHE A 61 4.35 11.84 -11.64
CA PHE A 61 5.39 12.32 -12.54
C PHE A 61 4.76 12.57 -13.92
N HIS A 62 4.88 13.81 -14.42
CA HIS A 62 4.52 14.21 -15.78
C HIS A 62 5.50 13.60 -16.80
#